data_AF-A0A0B1S6S4-F1
#
_entry.id   AF-A0A0B1S6S4-F1
#
_cell.length_a   1.000
_cell.length_b   1.000
_cell.length_c   1.000
_cell.angle_alpha   90.00
_cell.angle_beta   90.00
_cell.angle_gamma   90.00
#
_symmetry.space_group_name_H-M   'P 1'
#
loop_
_entity.id
_entity.type
_entity.pdbx_description
1 polymer ?
#
loop_
_entity_poly.entity_id
_entity_poly.type
_entity_poly.pdbx_seq_one_letter_code
_entity_poly.pdbx_strand_id
1 'polypeptide(L)' 'MKDLVKEAARIIMAIRDENKDKDVQIEIGWVGKHTNGRHETVPSDIVTMAEEWARAKLDEDDMDE' A
#
# COMPACT_ATOMS: atom_id res chain seq x y z
N MET A 1 -0.73 10.10 8.09
CA MET A 1 -0.34 9.97 6.66
C MET A 1 0.21 8.58 6.36
N LYS A 2 1.21 8.09 7.11
CA LYS A 2 1.74 6.72 6.94
C LYS A 2 0.67 5.63 7.04
N ASP A 3 -0.27 5.74 7.98
CA ASP A 3 -1.35 4.77 8.13
C ASP A 3 -2.33 4.78 6.94
N LEU A 4 -2.51 5.93 6.28
CA LEU A 4 -3.32 6.02 5.05
C LEU A 4 -2.62 5.35 3.86
N VAL A 5 -1.29 5.44 3.80
CA VAL A 5 -0.49 4.75 2.77
C VAL A 5 -0.57 3.24 2.97
N LYS A 6 -0.50 2.77 4.23
CA LYS A 6 -0.68 1.36 4.58
C LYS A 6 -2.03 0.81 4.14
N GLU A 7 -3.10 1.54 4.46
CA GLU A 7 -4.45 1.10 4.10
C GLU A 7 -4.67 1.13 2.59
N ALA A 8 -4.13 2.14 1.89
CA ALA A 8 -4.17 2.20 0.44
C ALA A 8 -3.42 1.00 -0.20
N ALA A 9 -2.24 0.66 0.30
CA ALA A 9 -1.50 -0.52 -0.15
C ALA A 9 -2.27 -1.82 0.10
N ARG A 10 -2.95 -1.94 1.26
CA ARG A 10 -3.79 -3.11 1.58
C ARG A 10 -4.95 -3.27 0.60
N ILE A 11 -5.64 -2.18 0.27
CA ILE A 11 -6.74 -2.22 -0.71
C ILE A 11 -6.23 -2.67 -2.08
N ILE A 12 -5.08 -2.13 -2.54
CA ILE A 12 -4.47 -2.51 -3.82
C ILE A 12 -4.11 -4.01 -3.83
N MET A 13 -3.54 -4.52 -2.75
CA MET A 13 -3.20 -5.93 -2.62
C MET A 13 -4.44 -6.83 -2.50
N ALA A 14 -5.51 -6.38 -1.84
CA ALA A 14 -6.73 -7.15 -1.67
C ALA A 14 -7.51 -7.36 -2.97
N ILE A 15 -7.47 -6.39 -3.89
CA ILE A 15 -8.16 -6.51 -5.20
C ILE A 15 -7.30 -7.22 -6.25
N ARG A 16 -6.02 -7.48 -5.96
CA ARG A 16 -5.08 -8.13 -6.88
C ARG A 16 -5.44 -9.62 -7.03
N ASP A 17 -5.42 -10.11 -8.27
CA ASP A 17 -5.50 -11.55 -8.55
C ASP A 17 -4.08 -12.12 -8.64
N GLU A 18 -3.63 -12.79 -7.57
CA GLU A 18 -2.26 -13.32 -7.48
C GLU A 18 -1.90 -14.30 -8.61
N ASN A 19 -2.90 -14.97 -9.19
CA ASN A 19 -2.68 -15.95 -10.25
C ASN A 19 -2.40 -15.27 -11.61
N LYS A 20 -2.87 -14.03 -11.79
CA LYS A 20 -2.74 -13.27 -13.03
C LYS A 20 -1.63 -12.23 -12.96
N ASP A 21 -1.46 -11.58 -11.82
CA ASP A 21 -0.58 -10.43 -11.65
C ASP A 21 0.64 -10.78 -10.78
N LYS A 22 1.64 -11.46 -11.36
CA LYS A 22 2.78 -12.02 -10.61
C LYS A 22 3.85 -11.00 -10.21
N ASP A 23 4.11 -10.01 -11.07
CA ASP A 23 5.10 -8.96 -10.84
C ASP A 23 4.38 -7.63 -10.65
N VAL A 24 4.20 -7.19 -9.40
CA VAL A 24 3.53 -5.93 -9.06
C VAL A 24 4.52 -4.99 -8.40
N GLN A 25 4.51 -3.73 -8.86
CA GLN A 25 5.15 -2.62 -8.19
C GLN A 25 4.06 -1.62 -7.79
N ILE A 26 4.00 -1.29 -6.50
CA ILE A 26 3.06 -0.30 -5.99
C ILE A 26 3.70 1.09 -6.05
N GLU A 27 3.02 2.05 -6.67
CA GLU A 27 3.40 3.45 -6.64
C GLU A 27 2.30 4.28 -6.00
N ILE A 28 2.65 5.10 -5.01
CA ILE A 28 1.70 5.92 -4.25
C ILE A 28 2.19 7.36 -4.25
N GLY A 29 1.27 8.29 -4.48
CA GLY A 29 1.47 9.72 -4.30
C GLY A 29 0.55 10.26 -3.22
N TRP A 30 0.98 11.35 -2.56
CA TRP A 30 0.15 12.06 -1.59
C TRP A 30 0.07 13.55 -1.87
N VAL A 31 -0.98 14.18 -1.37
CA VAL A 31 -1.10 15.63 -1.32
C VAL A 31 -1.81 16.01 -0.04
N GLY A 32 -1.33 17.05 0.63
CA GLY A 32 -1.94 17.51 1.86
C GLY A 32 -1.26 18.74 2.43
N LYS A 33 -1.58 19.06 3.68
CA LYS A 33 -0.93 20.16 4.40
C LYS A 33 0.59 19.95 4.52
N HIS A 34 1.05 18.71 4.64
CA HIS A 34 2.46 18.36 4.76
C HIS A 34 3.27 18.56 3.48
N THR A 35 2.62 18.53 2.32
CA THR A 35 3.24 18.83 1.01
C THR A 35 2.92 20.25 0.51
N ASN A 36 2.38 21.11 1.38
CA ASN A 36 1.93 22.45 1.04
C ASN A 36 0.98 22.47 -0.20
N GLY A 37 0.09 21.49 -0.27
CA GLY A 37 -0.87 21.36 -1.37
C GLY A 37 -0.28 20.88 -2.70
N ARG A 38 0.99 20.46 -2.74
CA ARG A 38 1.61 19.88 -3.94
C ARG A 38 1.51 18.36 -3.91
N HIS A 39 1.30 17.76 -5.08
CA HIS A 39 1.42 16.32 -5.21
C HIS A 39 2.90 15.92 -5.13
N GLU A 40 3.21 14.99 -4.24
CA GLU A 40 4.55 14.42 -4.09
C GLU A 40 4.45 12.90 -4.06
N THR A 41 5.42 12.22 -4.67
CA THR A 41 5.54 10.78 -4.59
C THR A 41 5.88 10.38 -3.16
N VAL A 42 5.26 9.31 -2.67
CA VAL A 42 5.58 8.76 -1.36
C VAL A 42 6.99 8.16 -1.42
N PRO A 43 7.86 8.45 -0.42
CA PRO A 43 9.17 7.82 -0.31
C PRO A 43 9.10 6.29 -0.39
N SER A 44 10.05 5.67 -1.11
CA SER A 44 10.03 4.23 -1.40
C SER A 44 10.08 3.36 -0.16
N ASP A 45 10.81 3.78 0.87
CA ASP A 45 10.85 3.10 2.18
C ASP A 45 9.46 2.99 2.81
N ILE A 46 8.66 4.05 2.73
CA ILE A 46 7.29 4.06 3.26
C ILE A 46 6.38 3.15 2.43
N VAL A 47 6.53 3.15 1.11
CA VAL A 47 5.75 2.28 0.22
C VAL A 47 6.07 0.81 0.47
N THR A 48 7.35 0.45 0.57
CA THR A 48 7.79 -0.92 0.88
C THR A 48 7.24 -1.39 2.23
N MET A 49 7.34 -0.57 3.27
CA MET A 49 6.77 -0.91 4.58
C MET A 49 5.23 -1.05 4.54
N ALA A 50 4.55 -0.28 3.69
CA ALA A 50 3.11 -0.37 3.50
C ALA A 50 2.72 -1.66 2.77
N GLU A 51 3.49 -2.07 1.76
CA GLU A 51 3.29 -3.32 1.03
C GLU A 51 3.51 -4.54 1.93
N GLU A 52 4.59 -4.56 2.72
CA GLU A 52 4.86 -5.65 3.67
C GLU A 52 3.74 -5.78 4.72
N TRP A 53 3.28 -4.65 5.25
CA TRP A 53 2.17 -4.63 6.21
C TRP A 53 0.86 -5.11 5.58
N ALA A 54 0.58 -4.68 4.34
CA ALA A 54 -0.60 -5.09 3.59
C ALA A 54 -0.62 -6.61 3.35
N ARG A 55 0.51 -7.18 2.91
CA ARG A 55 0.65 -8.63 2.70
C ARG A 55 0.43 -9.40 4.01
N ALA A 56 1.11 -9.00 5.08
CA ALA A 56 0.95 -9.64 6.38
C ALA A 56 -0.49 -9.58 6.92
N LYS A 57 -1.21 -8.48 6.64
CA LYS A 57 -2.60 -8.34 7.07
C LYS A 57 -3.56 -9.22 6.29
N LEU A 58 -3.37 -9.36 4.98
CA LEU A 58 -4.18 -10.25 4.16
C LEU A 58 -3.94 -11.72 4.54
N ASP A 59 -2.67 -12.09 4.80
CA ASP A 59 -2.34 -13.43 5.29
C ASP A 59 -3.00 -13.73 6.65
N GLU A 60 -3.07 -12.75 7.55
CA GLU A 60 -3.76 -12.88 8.86
C GLU A 60 -5.27 -13.04 8.69
N ASP A 61 -5.90 -12.20 7.86
CA ASP A 61 -7.33 -12.26 7.58
C ASP A 61 -7.72 -13.61 6.92
N ASP A 62 -6.87 -14.18 6.04
CA ASP A 62 -7.08 -15.49 5.40
C ASP A 62 -6.90 -16.68 6.37
N MET A 63 -6.10 -16.53 7.44
CA MET A 63 -5.89 -17.57 8.46
C MET A 63 -7.00 -17.61 9.53
N ASP A 64 -7.73 -16.50 9.69
CA ASP A 64 -8.83 -16.36 10.64
C ASP A 64 -10.21 -16.76 10.05
N GLU A 65 -10.28 -17.10 8.75
CA GLU A 65 -11.42 -17.78 8.09
C GLU A 65 -11.31 -19.31 8.11
#